data_AF-A0A7S2HRW3-F1
#
_entry.id   AF-A0A7S2HRW3-F1
#
_cell.length_a   1.000
_cell.length_b   1.000
_cell.length_c   1.000
_cell.angle_alpha   90.00
_cell.angle_beta   90.00
_cell.angle_gamma   90.00
#
_symmetry.space_group_name_H-M   'P 1'
#
loop_
_entity.id
_entity.type
_entity.pdbx_description
1 polymer ?
#
loop_
_entity_poly.entity_id
_entity_poly.type
_entity_poly.pdbx_seq_one_letter_code
_entity_poly.pdbx_strand_id
1 'polypeptide(L)'
;AATGYSRAGRTDRGVSALGQVLALPLRSNSRKEQPKKDSDSSNGSGRSAGVSGDTGDPGNTCPSAISKEKEITYCATLNRVLPPTIRALAWTPVSDKFSARFSASSRTYRYMFVRRNLDLNAMRDAARRMVGDHDFRNFCKVDAANVTNFRRNMNSLELHRMQEVEGSVAQDDDDPSSVWFLQVEGQAFLWHQVRHMVAVLFLVGLHLEEPSIVDTLLDISHRKPQYTMASEAPLVLHNCHYANLDFVFEPEVLWKLCQDLESQWEEATLTAARLRNALNALYDAPVRHQDFEAYREYLRKHKGRGGHPQMGKEMMTTRPPPRTGDGSGVETGKGCSAEAGAVDCVPTPPGKESSERLRWSDALASLGLRVDPNKFLNRPHVALMARPGAKTVEEKVASLAGRQRERFQSHADKRAESKGCDDEFFLSMRLEGGGKEVTRATENTDSSPHTITPASISAEARKKKKA
;
A
#
# COMPACT_ATOMS: atom_id res chain seq x y z
N ALA A 1 2.98 -36.94 -3.29
CA ALA A 1 3.96 -36.10 -4.00
C ALA A 1 3.70 -34.64 -3.63
N ALA A 2 4.72 -33.87 -3.25
CA ALA A 2 4.56 -32.43 -3.06
C ALA A 2 3.98 -31.85 -4.35
N THR A 3 2.92 -31.05 -4.26
CA THR A 3 2.12 -30.56 -5.39
C THR A 3 2.87 -29.62 -6.34
N GLY A 4 4.18 -29.44 -6.16
CA GLY A 4 5.01 -28.47 -6.87
C GLY A 4 4.54 -27.01 -6.71
N TYR A 5 3.61 -26.76 -5.78
CA TYR A 5 2.98 -25.46 -5.60
C TYR A 5 3.88 -24.51 -4.81
N SER A 6 4.13 -23.33 -5.37
CA SER A 6 4.74 -22.20 -4.67
C SER A 6 4.06 -20.87 -5.02
N ARG A 7 4.24 -19.87 -4.15
CA ARG A 7 3.67 -18.52 -4.32
C ARG A 7 4.68 -17.46 -3.94
N ALA A 8 4.66 -16.34 -4.65
CA ALA A 8 5.65 -15.28 -4.50
C ALA A 8 5.60 -14.55 -3.16
N GLY A 9 4.38 -14.22 -2.72
CA GLY A 9 4.13 -13.52 -1.46
C GLY A 9 2.91 -14.09 -0.73
N ARG A 10 2.94 -14.08 0.60
CA ARG A 10 1.74 -14.27 1.41
C ARG A 10 1.08 -12.91 1.61
N THR A 11 -0.17 -12.76 1.22
CA THR A 11 -1.00 -11.61 1.55
C THR A 11 -1.85 -11.92 2.78
N ASP A 12 -1.98 -10.94 3.68
CA ASP A 12 -2.83 -11.07 4.87
C ASP A 12 -4.31 -10.99 4.50
N ARG A 13 -5.19 -11.36 5.45
CA ARG A 13 -6.63 -11.23 5.27
C ARG A 13 -6.99 -9.78 4.90
N GLY A 14 -7.75 -9.63 3.82
CA GLY A 14 -8.23 -8.33 3.32
C GLY A 14 -7.21 -7.54 2.49
N VAL A 15 -6.01 -8.08 2.24
CA VAL A 15 -5.01 -7.49 1.33
C VAL A 15 -5.22 -8.03 -0.09
N SER A 16 -5.26 -7.12 -1.06
CA SER A 16 -5.42 -7.45 -2.48
C SER A 16 -4.08 -7.77 -3.14
N ALA A 17 -4.12 -8.40 -4.31
CA ALA A 17 -2.92 -8.63 -5.14
C ALA A 17 -3.26 -8.48 -6.62
N LEU A 18 -2.48 -7.68 -7.32
CA LEU A 18 -2.50 -7.56 -8.78
C LEU A 18 -1.45 -8.48 -9.39
N GLY A 19 -0.21 -8.42 -8.90
CA GLY A 19 0.93 -9.16 -9.43
C GLY A 19 1.34 -10.36 -8.58
N GLN A 20 0.39 -11.12 -8.03
CA GLN A 20 0.73 -12.38 -7.37
C GLN A 20 1.18 -13.40 -8.42
N VAL A 21 2.27 -14.11 -8.14
CA VAL A 21 2.78 -15.18 -9.01
C VAL A 21 2.71 -16.51 -8.27
N LEU A 22 2.16 -17.51 -8.96
CA LEU A 22 2.07 -18.90 -8.51
C LEU A 22 2.88 -19.77 -9.47
N ALA A 23 3.59 -20.75 -8.95
CA ALA A 23 4.19 -21.82 -9.77
C ALA A 23 3.58 -23.15 -9.35
N LEU A 24 3.16 -23.94 -10.34
CA LEU A 24 2.57 -25.26 -10.15
C LEU A 24 2.73 -26.10 -11.42
N PRO A 25 2.81 -27.44 -11.31
CA PRO A 25 2.83 -28.33 -12.46
C PRO A 25 1.44 -28.39 -13.12
N LEU A 26 1.39 -28.09 -14.42
CA LEU A 26 0.20 -28.17 -15.24
C LEU A 26 0.42 -29.10 -16.44
N ARG A 27 -0.67 -29.59 -17.03
CA ARG A 27 -0.60 -30.30 -18.32
C ARG A 27 -0.16 -29.33 -19.40
N SER A 28 0.64 -29.79 -20.34
CA SER A 28 1.12 -29.02 -21.49
C SER A 28 0.91 -29.84 -22.77
N ASN A 29 0.59 -29.15 -23.87
CA ASN A 29 0.49 -29.70 -25.22
C ASN A 29 1.88 -29.95 -25.84
N SER A 30 2.94 -29.44 -25.22
CA SER A 30 4.31 -29.66 -25.68
C SER A 30 4.68 -31.14 -25.59
N ARG A 31 5.08 -31.73 -26.72
CA ARG A 31 5.66 -33.09 -26.72
C ARG A 31 6.98 -33.01 -25.95
N LYS A 32 7.15 -33.85 -24.93
CA LYS A 32 8.49 -34.14 -24.40
C LYS A 32 9.30 -34.70 -25.57
N GLU A 33 10.32 -33.97 -26.03
CA GLU A 33 11.34 -34.59 -26.88
C GLU A 33 11.89 -35.78 -26.12
N GLN A 34 11.68 -36.99 -26.64
CA GLN A 34 12.37 -38.15 -26.12
C GLN A 34 13.87 -37.92 -26.34
N PRO A 35 14.74 -38.32 -25.39
CA PRO A 35 16.17 -38.31 -25.64
C PRO A 35 16.40 -39.11 -26.93
N LYS A 36 16.96 -38.45 -27.96
CA LYS A 36 17.44 -39.14 -29.16
C LYS A 36 18.36 -40.25 -28.67
N LYS A 37 17.95 -41.51 -28.88
CA LYS A 37 18.89 -42.62 -28.82
C LYS A 37 19.93 -42.35 -29.90
N ASP A 38 21.18 -42.24 -29.48
CA ASP A 38 22.32 -42.23 -30.38
C ASP A 38 22.22 -43.48 -31.27
N SER A 39 21.99 -43.25 -32.56
CA SER A 39 22.26 -44.23 -33.60
C SER A 39 23.24 -43.58 -34.55
N ASP A 40 24.46 -44.12 -34.55
CA ASP A 40 25.59 -43.79 -35.41
C ASP A 40 25.21 -43.54 -36.87
N SER A 41 25.73 -42.46 -37.46
CA SER A 41 26.67 -42.52 -38.61
C SER A 41 26.85 -41.17 -39.32
N SER A 42 28.08 -40.66 -39.24
CA SER A 42 28.90 -40.00 -40.27
C SER A 42 28.39 -38.86 -41.16
N ASN A 43 29.24 -37.81 -41.16
CA ASN A 43 29.64 -36.88 -42.22
C ASN A 43 28.82 -35.60 -42.50
N GLY A 44 29.49 -34.45 -42.33
CA GLY A 44 29.13 -33.17 -42.94
C GLY A 44 29.80 -31.96 -42.27
N SER A 45 30.93 -31.52 -42.84
CA SER A 45 31.72 -30.36 -42.43
C SER A 45 30.99 -29.02 -42.53
N GLY A 46 31.17 -28.13 -41.53
CA GLY A 46 30.85 -26.71 -41.64
C GLY A 46 31.29 -25.92 -40.40
N ARG A 47 32.32 -25.06 -40.54
CA ARG A 47 32.85 -24.16 -39.50
C ARG A 47 32.08 -22.83 -39.48
N SER A 48 31.83 -22.32 -38.27
CA SER A 48 31.92 -20.92 -37.78
C SER A 48 30.87 -20.69 -36.69
N ALA A 49 31.23 -20.71 -35.41
CA ALA A 49 31.85 -19.63 -34.64
C ALA A 49 30.90 -18.44 -34.40
N GLY A 50 30.36 -18.38 -33.19
CA GLY A 50 29.57 -17.28 -32.64
C GLY A 50 29.50 -17.44 -31.13
N VAL A 51 30.50 -16.87 -30.45
CA VAL A 51 30.65 -16.85 -29.00
C VAL A 51 29.68 -15.83 -28.42
N SER A 52 28.86 -16.26 -27.46
CA SER A 52 28.25 -15.38 -26.46
C SER A 52 28.33 -16.10 -25.13
N GLY A 53 29.31 -15.68 -24.31
CA GLY A 53 29.38 -16.08 -22.91
C GLY A 53 28.23 -15.43 -22.16
N ASP A 54 27.27 -16.25 -21.75
CA ASP A 54 26.25 -15.89 -20.78
C ASP A 54 26.72 -16.44 -19.43
N THR A 55 27.25 -15.54 -18.58
CA THR A 55 27.48 -15.82 -17.16
C THR A 55 26.17 -15.66 -16.39
N GLY A 56 25.13 -16.34 -16.85
CA GLY A 56 23.81 -16.40 -16.22
C GLY A 56 23.66 -17.69 -15.43
N ASP A 57 23.22 -17.57 -14.17
CA ASP A 57 22.90 -18.69 -13.29
C ASP A 57 22.03 -19.76 -14.00
N PRO A 58 22.54 -21.01 -14.20
CA PRO A 58 21.86 -22.04 -14.98
C PRO A 58 20.59 -22.62 -14.31
N GLY A 59 20.19 -22.09 -13.15
CA GLY A 59 19.00 -22.55 -12.40
C GLY A 59 17.66 -21.96 -12.85
N ASN A 60 17.64 -20.81 -13.53
CA ASN A 60 16.44 -19.97 -13.66
C ASN A 60 15.99 -19.68 -15.11
N THR A 61 16.54 -20.36 -16.12
CA THR A 61 16.22 -20.10 -17.53
C THR A 61 14.88 -20.73 -17.93
N CYS A 62 14.03 -19.96 -18.60
CA CYS A 62 12.82 -20.48 -19.26
C CYS A 62 13.22 -21.57 -20.27
N PRO A 63 12.53 -22.73 -20.30
CA PRO A 63 12.76 -23.73 -21.34
C PRO A 63 12.48 -23.09 -22.71
N SER A 64 13.54 -22.85 -23.50
CA SER A 64 13.46 -22.26 -24.85
C SER A 64 12.70 -23.14 -25.86
N ALA A 65 12.24 -24.33 -25.45
CA ALA A 65 11.68 -25.36 -26.33
C ALA A 65 10.14 -25.44 -26.35
N ILE A 66 9.42 -24.62 -25.58
CA ILE A 66 7.94 -24.64 -25.57
C ILE A 66 7.39 -23.64 -26.60
N SER A 67 6.77 -24.15 -27.66
CA SER A 67 6.07 -23.30 -28.64
C SER A 67 4.81 -22.70 -28.00
N LYS A 68 4.88 -21.44 -27.59
CA LYS A 68 3.79 -20.70 -26.92
C LYS A 68 2.48 -20.69 -27.74
N GLU A 69 2.57 -20.74 -29.06
CA GLU A 69 1.45 -20.57 -30.02
C GLU A 69 0.47 -21.77 -30.09
N LYS A 70 0.85 -22.94 -29.58
CA LYS A 70 0.01 -24.17 -29.59
C LYS A 70 -0.32 -24.69 -28.20
N GLU A 71 -0.02 -23.90 -27.17
CA GLU A 71 -0.22 -24.29 -25.79
C GLU A 71 -1.68 -24.08 -25.34
N ILE A 72 -2.05 -24.69 -24.22
CA ILE A 72 -3.38 -24.54 -23.61
C ILE A 72 -3.62 -23.07 -23.22
N THR A 73 -4.84 -22.58 -23.43
CA THR A 73 -5.29 -21.25 -22.95
C THR A 73 -5.58 -21.29 -21.45
N TYR A 74 -4.50 -21.37 -20.66
CA TYR A 74 -4.57 -21.56 -19.21
C TYR A 74 -5.40 -20.47 -18.54
N CYS A 75 -5.17 -19.20 -18.89
CA CYS A 75 -5.83 -18.07 -18.23
C CYS A 75 -7.33 -18.08 -18.53
N ALA A 76 -7.71 -18.21 -19.81
CA ALA A 76 -9.11 -18.30 -20.22
C ALA A 76 -9.84 -19.49 -19.55
N THR A 77 -9.19 -20.65 -19.47
CA THR A 77 -9.77 -21.85 -18.85
C THR A 77 -9.97 -21.67 -17.35
N LEU A 78 -8.98 -21.14 -16.64
CA LEU A 78 -9.07 -20.88 -15.20
C LEU A 78 -10.12 -19.82 -14.88
N ASN A 79 -10.15 -18.72 -15.64
CA ASN A 79 -11.07 -17.62 -15.40
C ASN A 79 -12.55 -17.98 -15.57
N ARG A 80 -12.88 -19.09 -16.26
CA ARG A 80 -14.26 -19.61 -16.36
C ARG A 80 -14.78 -20.23 -15.07
N VAL A 81 -13.88 -20.74 -14.21
CA VAL A 81 -14.24 -21.43 -12.96
C VAL A 81 -13.88 -20.63 -11.71
N LEU A 82 -13.05 -19.59 -11.86
CA LEU A 82 -12.66 -18.71 -10.76
C LEU A 82 -13.76 -17.69 -10.46
N PRO A 83 -13.96 -17.34 -9.16
CA PRO A 83 -14.91 -16.29 -8.78
C PRO A 83 -14.50 -14.93 -9.38
N PRO A 84 -15.44 -13.99 -9.59
CA PRO A 84 -15.16 -12.69 -10.21
C PRO A 84 -13.97 -11.91 -9.66
N THR A 85 -13.69 -12.07 -8.36
CA THR A 85 -12.62 -11.40 -7.63
C THR A 85 -11.25 -12.07 -7.73
N ILE A 86 -11.13 -13.19 -8.44
CA ILE A 86 -9.86 -13.90 -8.65
C ILE A 86 -9.70 -14.16 -10.15
N ARG A 87 -8.59 -13.70 -10.71
CA ARG A 87 -8.29 -13.80 -12.15
C ARG A 87 -6.85 -14.20 -12.40
N ALA A 88 -6.65 -15.13 -13.34
CA ALA A 88 -5.37 -15.42 -13.96
C ALA A 88 -5.15 -14.42 -15.10
N LEU A 89 -4.02 -13.70 -15.06
CA LEU A 89 -3.71 -12.62 -15.99
C LEU A 89 -2.82 -13.09 -17.16
N ALA A 90 -1.84 -13.92 -16.83
CA ALA A 90 -0.83 -14.41 -17.76
C ALA A 90 -0.22 -15.71 -17.24
N TRP A 91 0.54 -16.38 -18.12
CA TRP A 91 1.28 -17.58 -17.78
C TRP A 91 2.65 -17.59 -18.45
N THR A 92 3.59 -18.38 -17.93
CA THR A 92 4.89 -18.61 -18.56
C THR A 92 5.44 -19.98 -18.14
N PRO A 93 6.09 -20.75 -19.03
CA PRO A 93 6.76 -21.97 -18.63
C PRO A 93 8.03 -21.66 -17.83
N VAL A 94 8.33 -22.49 -16.83
CA VAL A 94 9.48 -22.33 -15.94
C VAL A 94 10.21 -23.65 -15.76
N SER A 95 11.44 -23.61 -15.26
CA SER A 95 12.20 -24.82 -14.92
C SER A 95 11.57 -25.55 -13.72
N ASP A 96 11.80 -26.86 -13.60
CA ASP A 96 11.33 -27.66 -12.46
C ASP A 96 11.95 -27.21 -11.12
N LYS A 97 13.05 -26.45 -11.17
CA LYS A 97 13.73 -25.88 -9.99
C LYS A 97 13.17 -24.52 -9.57
N PHE A 98 12.34 -23.90 -10.41
CA PHE A 98 11.82 -22.57 -10.15
C PHE A 98 10.92 -22.53 -8.92
N SER A 99 11.09 -21.50 -8.09
CA SER A 99 10.20 -21.20 -6.98
C SER A 99 9.68 -19.78 -7.12
N ALA A 100 8.36 -19.61 -7.23
CA ALA A 100 7.75 -18.28 -7.22
C ALA A 100 8.18 -17.47 -5.97
N ARG A 101 8.44 -18.14 -4.85
CA ARG A 101 8.94 -17.49 -3.64
C ARG A 101 10.43 -17.17 -3.71
N PHE A 102 11.28 -18.16 -3.95
CA PHE A 102 12.71 -17.98 -3.76
C PHE A 102 13.41 -17.39 -4.99
N SER A 103 12.84 -17.54 -6.19
CA SER A 103 13.38 -16.97 -7.43
C SER A 103 13.00 -15.50 -7.65
N ALA A 104 12.11 -14.92 -6.84
CA ALA A 104 11.71 -13.52 -6.95
C ALA A 104 12.77 -12.59 -6.38
N SER A 105 13.23 -11.62 -7.19
CA SER A 105 14.27 -10.65 -6.83
C SER A 105 13.76 -9.54 -5.93
N SER A 106 12.55 -9.03 -6.18
CA SER A 106 11.89 -8.05 -5.33
C SER A 106 10.36 -8.14 -5.45
N ARG A 107 9.66 -7.50 -4.51
CA ARG A 107 8.21 -7.33 -4.56
C ARG A 107 7.88 -5.86 -4.38
N THR A 108 6.88 -5.41 -5.13
CA THR A 108 6.35 -4.05 -5.03
C THR A 108 4.97 -4.09 -4.44
N TYR A 109 4.78 -3.35 -3.36
CA TYR A 109 3.47 -3.09 -2.76
C TYR A 109 3.05 -1.65 -3.06
N ARG A 110 1.74 -1.44 -3.23
CA ARG A 110 1.14 -0.11 -3.25
C ARG A 110 0.13 -0.01 -2.11
N TYR A 111 0.23 1.06 -1.32
CA TYR A 111 -0.75 1.39 -0.29
C TYR A 111 -1.45 2.69 -0.65
N MET A 112 -2.74 2.61 -0.99
CA MET A 112 -3.54 3.77 -1.39
C MET A 112 -4.11 4.52 -0.18
N PHE A 113 -4.19 5.85 -0.26
CA PHE A 113 -4.81 6.69 0.75
C PHE A 113 -5.27 8.03 0.16
N VAL A 114 -6.23 8.69 0.83
CA VAL A 114 -6.64 10.06 0.49
C VAL A 114 -5.71 11.03 1.24
N ARG A 115 -5.13 12.02 0.55
CA ARG A 115 -4.13 12.95 1.09
C ARG A 115 -4.61 13.65 2.36
N ARG A 116 -5.81 14.24 2.31
CA ARG A 116 -6.40 15.02 3.40
C ARG A 116 -5.44 16.13 3.85
N ASN A 117 -5.03 16.11 5.12
CA ASN A 117 -4.12 17.05 5.76
C ASN A 117 -2.72 16.45 5.99
N LEU A 118 -2.36 15.36 5.29
CA LEU A 118 -1.03 14.76 5.42
C LEU A 118 0.04 15.63 4.76
N ASP A 119 1.08 15.99 5.52
CA ASP A 119 2.31 16.54 4.97
C ASP A 119 3.11 15.44 4.24
N LEU A 120 3.00 15.47 2.93
CA LEU A 120 3.68 14.53 2.04
C LEU A 120 5.20 14.71 2.05
N ASN A 121 5.72 15.90 2.37
CA ASN A 121 7.17 16.13 2.43
C ASN A 121 7.77 15.50 3.70
N ALA A 122 7.12 15.67 4.85
CA ALA A 122 7.49 14.97 6.07
C ALA A 122 7.42 13.44 5.88
N MET A 123 6.36 12.94 5.23
CA MET A 123 6.26 11.51 4.89
C MET A 123 7.37 11.04 3.94
N ARG A 124 7.75 11.84 2.93
CA ARG A 124 8.86 11.53 2.01
C ARG A 124 10.19 11.46 2.75
N ASP A 125 10.47 12.38 3.66
CA ASP A 125 11.68 12.33 4.49
C ASP A 125 11.73 11.03 5.31
N ALA A 126 10.68 10.74 6.06
CA ALA A 126 10.57 9.50 6.84
C ALA A 126 10.68 8.24 5.97
N ALA A 127 10.08 8.22 4.77
CA ALA A 127 10.16 7.10 3.85
C ALA A 127 11.58 6.86 3.32
N ARG A 128 12.33 7.93 2.99
CA ARG A 128 13.73 7.82 2.55
C ARG A 128 14.63 7.18 3.59
N ARG A 129 14.41 7.47 4.87
CA ARG A 129 15.16 6.88 6.00
C ARG A 129 14.96 5.37 6.12
N MET A 130 13.85 4.83 5.59
CA MET A 130 13.58 3.38 5.55
C MET A 130 14.26 2.64 4.39
N VAL A 131 14.86 3.35 3.43
CA VAL A 131 15.54 2.73 2.27
C VAL A 131 16.91 2.16 2.70
N GLY A 132 17.29 1.01 2.14
CA GLY A 132 18.54 0.31 2.46
C GLY A 132 18.35 -0.95 3.31
N ASP A 133 19.45 -1.47 3.85
CA ASP A 133 19.46 -2.71 4.64
C ASP A 133 19.43 -2.42 6.15
N HIS A 134 18.26 -2.66 6.76
CA HIS A 134 18.00 -2.36 8.18
C HIS A 134 17.28 -3.51 8.89
N ASP A 135 17.33 -3.52 10.23
CA ASP A 135 16.51 -4.42 11.04
C ASP A 135 15.10 -3.85 11.26
N PHE A 136 14.09 -4.47 10.65
CA PHE A 136 12.70 -3.99 10.67
C PHE A 136 11.84 -4.60 11.79
N ARG A 137 12.42 -5.17 12.86
CA ARG A 137 11.64 -5.81 13.94
C ARG A 137 10.63 -4.85 14.60
N ASN A 138 10.97 -3.57 14.69
CA ASN A 138 10.10 -2.54 15.26
C ASN A 138 8.98 -2.10 14.30
N PHE A 139 9.09 -2.48 13.03
CA PHE A 139 8.10 -2.24 11.97
C PHE A 139 7.35 -3.50 11.56
N CYS A 140 7.38 -4.60 12.33
CA CYS A 140 6.68 -5.81 11.95
C CYS A 140 5.93 -6.45 13.13
N LYS A 141 4.99 -7.34 12.83
CA LYS A 141 4.48 -8.25 13.87
C LYS A 141 5.49 -9.38 14.02
N VAL A 142 6.18 -9.42 15.16
CA VAL A 142 7.17 -10.46 15.44
C VAL A 142 6.49 -11.83 15.48
N ASP A 143 6.88 -12.68 14.54
CA ASP A 143 6.55 -14.10 14.49
C ASP A 143 7.77 -14.92 14.94
N ALA A 144 7.96 -14.97 16.26
CA ALA A 144 9.14 -15.57 16.89
C ALA A 144 9.31 -17.05 16.55
N ALA A 145 8.25 -17.76 16.13
CA ALA A 145 8.33 -19.18 15.78
C ALA A 145 8.92 -19.42 14.39
N ASN A 146 8.80 -18.47 13.45
CA ASN A 146 9.14 -18.67 12.04
C ASN A 146 10.21 -17.70 11.52
N VAL A 147 10.53 -16.63 12.27
CA VAL A 147 11.46 -15.58 11.83
C VAL A 147 12.55 -15.36 12.85
N THR A 148 13.80 -15.57 12.44
CA THR A 148 15.00 -15.26 13.21
C THR A 148 15.85 -14.15 12.59
N ASN A 149 15.59 -13.79 11.33
CA ASN A 149 16.26 -12.69 10.63
C ASN A 149 15.24 -11.58 10.32
N PHE A 150 15.45 -10.41 10.93
CA PHE A 150 14.62 -9.22 10.76
C PHE A 150 15.25 -8.18 9.83
N ARG A 151 16.48 -8.42 9.32
CA ARG A 151 17.11 -7.53 8.34
C ARG A 151 16.42 -7.64 6.99
N ARG A 152 16.08 -6.51 6.38
CA ARG A 152 15.49 -6.44 5.03
C ARG A 152 16.15 -5.32 4.26
N ASN A 153 16.40 -5.58 2.98
CA ASN A 153 16.83 -4.57 2.03
C ASN A 153 15.59 -3.98 1.33
N MET A 154 15.38 -2.69 1.54
CA MET A 154 14.35 -1.89 0.91
C MET A 154 14.96 -1.14 -0.27
N ASN A 155 14.49 -1.44 -1.48
CA ASN A 155 14.98 -0.84 -2.72
C ASN A 155 14.51 0.61 -2.86
N SER A 156 13.20 0.84 -2.65
CA SER A 156 12.60 2.17 -2.80
C SER A 156 11.30 2.31 -2.00
N LEU A 157 11.04 3.53 -1.54
CA LEU A 157 9.77 3.95 -0.93
C LEU A 157 9.39 5.31 -1.50
N GLU A 158 8.34 5.36 -2.31
CA GLU A 158 8.00 6.53 -3.08
C GLU A 158 6.51 6.88 -2.97
N LEU A 159 6.23 8.18 -2.82
CA LEU A 159 4.87 8.71 -2.79
C LEU A 159 4.49 9.25 -4.15
N HIS A 160 3.43 8.68 -4.71
CA HIS A 160 2.90 9.01 -6.02
C HIS A 160 1.45 9.44 -5.91
N ARG A 161 1.08 10.47 -6.67
CA ARG A 161 -0.33 10.84 -6.83
C ARG A 161 -0.98 9.86 -7.80
N MET A 162 -2.20 9.43 -7.50
CA MET A 162 -3.00 8.69 -8.47
C MET A 162 -3.42 9.68 -9.57
N GLN A 163 -2.93 9.51 -10.79
CA GLN A 163 -3.39 10.31 -11.92
C GLN A 163 -4.85 9.96 -12.21
N GLU A 164 -5.71 10.97 -12.28
CA GLU A 164 -7.04 10.82 -12.86
C GLU A 164 -6.92 10.73 -14.38
N VAL A 165 -7.91 10.11 -15.04
CA VAL A 165 -7.95 9.91 -16.50
C VAL A 165 -7.59 11.19 -17.26
N GLU A 166 -6.90 11.04 -18.39
CA GLU A 166 -6.48 12.13 -19.27
C GLU A 166 -7.65 13.12 -19.53
N GLY A 167 -7.44 14.38 -19.16
CA GLY A 167 -8.46 15.45 -19.28
C GLY A 167 -8.83 16.12 -17.95
N SER A 168 -8.43 15.55 -16.81
CA SER A 168 -8.44 16.28 -15.54
C SER A 168 -7.37 17.37 -15.58
N VAL A 169 -7.80 18.64 -15.51
CA VAL A 169 -6.89 19.78 -15.34
C VAL A 169 -6.05 19.49 -14.11
N ALA A 170 -4.72 19.56 -14.21
CA ALA A 170 -3.80 19.31 -13.11
C ALA A 170 -4.25 20.10 -11.87
N GLN A 171 -4.99 19.43 -10.98
CA GLN A 171 -5.39 20.00 -9.72
C GLN A 171 -4.13 20.24 -8.92
N ASP A 172 -4.05 21.36 -8.21
CA ASP A 172 -2.99 21.65 -7.26
C ASP A 172 -2.63 20.41 -6.44
N ASP A 173 -1.34 20.17 -6.20
CA ASP A 173 -0.89 19.11 -5.27
C ASP A 173 -1.44 19.32 -3.84
N ASP A 174 -2.05 20.48 -3.61
CA ASP A 174 -2.73 20.83 -2.37
C ASP A 174 -4.20 20.39 -2.27
N ASP A 175 -4.79 19.65 -3.23
CA ASP A 175 -6.14 19.12 -3.04
C ASP A 175 -6.20 18.07 -1.90
N PRO A 176 -6.96 18.31 -0.81
CA PRO A 176 -7.12 17.34 0.28
C PRO A 176 -7.90 16.09 -0.14
N SER A 177 -8.68 16.11 -1.22
CA SER A 177 -9.37 14.91 -1.72
C SER A 177 -8.56 14.05 -2.68
N SER A 178 -7.38 14.51 -3.09
CA SER A 178 -6.52 13.75 -3.99
C SER A 178 -6.15 12.38 -3.41
N VAL A 179 -6.17 11.36 -4.27
CA VAL A 179 -5.75 10.01 -3.91
C VAL A 179 -4.27 9.87 -4.22
N TRP A 180 -3.53 9.33 -3.25
CA TRP A 180 -2.10 9.05 -3.33
C TRP A 180 -1.86 7.57 -3.04
N PHE A 181 -0.69 7.08 -3.41
CA PHE A 181 -0.21 5.79 -2.96
C PHE A 181 1.26 5.84 -2.58
N LEU A 182 1.60 5.07 -1.54
CA LEU A 182 2.97 4.71 -1.22
C LEU A 182 3.34 3.45 -2.00
N GLN A 183 4.31 3.57 -2.91
CA GLN A 183 4.95 2.43 -3.56
C GLN A 183 6.16 2.00 -2.73
N VAL A 184 6.18 0.74 -2.32
CA VAL A 184 7.26 0.15 -1.52
C VAL A 184 7.82 -1.03 -2.28
N GLU A 185 9.09 -0.97 -2.64
CA GLU A 185 9.82 -2.08 -3.24
C GLU A 185 10.91 -2.58 -2.29
N GLY A 186 10.99 -3.90 -2.12
CA GLY A 186 12.06 -4.53 -1.38
C GLY A 186 12.22 -5.99 -1.75
N GLN A 187 13.35 -6.58 -1.38
CA GLN A 187 13.66 -7.97 -1.70
C GLN A 187 12.66 -8.94 -1.05
N ALA A 188 12.36 -8.71 0.24
CA ALA A 188 11.40 -9.48 1.01
C ALA A 188 10.79 -8.63 2.13
N PHE A 189 9.65 -9.06 2.66
CA PHE A 189 8.93 -8.34 3.72
C PHE A 189 8.64 -9.27 4.90
N LEU A 190 8.72 -8.71 6.12
CA LEU A 190 8.29 -9.34 7.35
C LEU A 190 6.77 -9.31 7.49
N TRP A 191 6.23 -10.11 8.41
CA TRP A 191 4.80 -10.13 8.67
C TRP A 191 4.29 -8.76 9.12
N HIS A 192 3.29 -8.23 8.42
CA HIS A 192 2.70 -6.91 8.61
C HIS A 192 3.66 -5.71 8.40
N GLN A 193 4.83 -5.90 7.77
CA GLN A 193 5.85 -4.85 7.70
C GLN A 193 5.36 -3.56 7.06
N VAL A 194 4.83 -3.65 5.83
CA VAL A 194 4.37 -2.50 5.05
C VAL A 194 3.29 -1.70 5.80
N ARG A 195 2.34 -2.38 6.44
CA ARG A 195 1.23 -1.71 7.17
C ARG A 195 1.70 -1.01 8.43
N HIS A 196 2.75 -1.51 9.10
CA HIS A 196 3.37 -0.84 10.23
C HIS A 196 4.20 0.38 9.77
N MET A 197 4.92 0.26 8.67
CA MET A 197 5.62 1.40 8.05
C MET A 197 4.64 2.51 7.71
N VAL A 198 3.55 2.20 7.02
CA VAL A 198 2.48 3.16 6.68
C VAL A 198 1.87 3.80 7.92
N ALA A 199 1.66 3.05 9.01
CA ALA A 199 1.13 3.61 10.24
C ALA A 199 2.05 4.69 10.84
N VAL A 200 3.38 4.45 10.85
CA VAL A 200 4.37 5.44 11.30
C VAL A 200 4.39 6.65 10.36
N LEU A 201 4.37 6.41 9.04
CA LEU A 201 4.31 7.50 8.06
C LEU A 201 3.07 8.38 8.21
N PHE A 202 1.91 7.81 8.56
CA PHE A 202 0.72 8.62 8.85
C PHE A 202 0.85 9.46 10.12
N LEU A 203 1.54 8.97 11.17
CA LEU A 203 1.83 9.80 12.33
C LEU A 203 2.75 10.96 11.97
N VAL A 204 3.78 10.72 11.15
CA VAL A 204 4.68 11.75 10.64
C VAL A 204 3.95 12.76 9.75
N GLY A 205 3.14 12.29 8.81
CA GLY A 205 2.36 13.18 7.92
C GLY A 205 1.34 14.03 8.66
N LEU A 206 0.93 13.65 9.86
CA LEU A 206 0.07 14.46 10.73
C LEU A 206 0.85 15.32 11.73
N HIS A 207 2.18 15.36 11.62
CA HIS A 207 3.09 16.02 12.56
C HIS A 207 2.89 15.60 14.03
N LEU A 208 2.42 14.36 14.22
CA LEU A 208 2.34 13.76 15.55
C LEU A 208 3.68 13.14 15.95
N GLU A 209 4.51 12.81 14.96
CA GLU A 209 5.89 12.37 15.14
C GLU A 209 6.79 13.10 14.14
N GLU A 210 8.05 13.31 14.48
CA GLU A 210 9.05 13.84 13.56
C GLU A 210 9.58 12.74 12.62
N PRO A 211 10.03 13.05 11.39
CA PRO A 211 10.60 12.05 10.48
C PRO A 211 11.74 11.21 11.07
N SER A 212 12.52 11.79 11.99
CA SER A 212 13.62 11.11 12.71
C SER A 212 13.16 9.96 13.60
N ILE A 213 11.85 9.81 13.89
CA ILE A 213 11.32 8.65 14.60
C ILE A 213 11.66 7.34 13.88
N VAL A 214 11.83 7.39 12.56
CA VAL A 214 12.23 6.23 11.76
C VAL A 214 13.60 5.74 12.17
N ASP A 215 14.57 6.62 12.35
CA ASP A 215 15.94 6.26 12.74
C ASP A 215 15.93 5.59 14.12
N THR A 216 15.19 6.17 15.07
CA THR A 216 14.99 5.62 16.40
C THR A 216 14.34 4.23 16.38
N LEU A 217 13.39 3.99 15.46
CA LEU A 217 12.74 2.69 15.34
C LEU A 217 13.59 1.67 14.59
N LEU A 218 14.49 2.09 13.71
CA LEU A 218 15.46 1.20 13.05
C LEU A 218 16.62 0.82 13.99
N ASP A 219 16.89 1.63 15.01
CA ASP A 219 17.81 1.26 16.08
C ASP A 219 17.18 0.21 17.04
N ILE A 220 17.82 -0.95 17.09
CA ILE A 220 17.41 -2.10 17.91
C ILE A 220 17.64 -1.90 19.41
N SER A 221 18.40 -0.86 19.81
CA SER A 221 18.59 -0.50 21.22
C SER A 221 17.27 -0.07 21.87
N HIS A 222 16.35 0.47 21.07
CA HIS A 222 15.06 0.94 21.52
C HIS A 222 13.98 -0.15 21.45
N ARG A 223 13.15 -0.20 22.50
CA ARG A 223 12.01 -1.12 22.54
C ARG A 223 10.91 -0.66 21.58
N LYS A 224 10.33 -1.60 20.84
CA LYS A 224 9.18 -1.36 19.96
C LYS A 224 8.02 -0.70 20.73
N PRO A 225 7.60 0.53 20.39
CA PRO A 225 6.44 1.15 21.00
C PRO A 225 5.13 0.53 20.52
N GLN A 226 4.06 0.68 21.29
CA GLN A 226 2.72 0.26 20.88
C GLN A 226 2.07 1.27 19.94
N TYR A 227 1.70 0.83 18.75
CA TYR A 227 0.91 1.63 17.81
C TYR A 227 0.01 0.75 16.94
N THR A 228 -1.11 1.33 16.53
CA THR A 228 -2.09 0.67 15.66
C THR A 228 -1.56 0.66 14.24
N MET A 229 -1.59 -0.52 13.63
CA MET A 229 -1.18 -0.72 12.25
C MET A 229 -2.23 -0.17 11.27
N ALA A 230 -1.79 0.24 10.09
CA ALA A 230 -2.67 0.76 9.04
C ALA A 230 -3.64 -0.33 8.53
N SER A 231 -4.78 0.07 7.96
CA SER A 231 -5.80 -0.84 7.42
C SER A 231 -5.23 -1.77 6.34
N GLU A 232 -5.74 -3.00 6.24
CA GLU A 232 -5.36 -3.95 5.19
C GLU A 232 -5.92 -3.59 3.81
N ALA A 233 -7.12 -3.01 3.77
CA ALA A 233 -7.92 -2.89 2.54
C ALA A 233 -7.23 -2.11 1.41
N PRO A 234 -6.48 -1.01 1.68
CA PRO A 234 -5.81 -0.25 0.63
C PRO A 234 -4.46 -0.82 0.20
N LEU A 235 -4.02 -1.94 0.78
CA LEU A 235 -2.74 -2.56 0.45
C LEU A 235 -2.90 -3.55 -0.71
N VAL A 236 -2.07 -3.38 -1.72
CA VAL A 236 -2.04 -4.24 -2.91
C VAL A 236 -0.61 -4.75 -3.11
N LEU A 237 -0.44 -6.07 -3.21
CA LEU A 237 0.76 -6.66 -3.82
C LEU A 237 0.71 -6.33 -5.33
N HIS A 238 1.45 -5.32 -5.75
CA HIS A 238 1.37 -4.77 -7.09
C HIS A 238 2.17 -5.59 -8.09
N ASN A 239 3.41 -5.96 -7.77
CA ASN A 239 4.25 -6.76 -8.66
C ASN A 239 5.21 -7.68 -7.90
N CYS A 240 5.62 -8.77 -8.56
CA CYS A 240 6.72 -9.63 -8.13
C CYS A 240 7.74 -9.68 -9.28
N HIS A 241 8.97 -9.25 -9.02
CA HIS A 241 10.01 -9.17 -10.04
C HIS A 241 10.82 -10.46 -10.14
N TYR A 242 11.14 -10.85 -11.36
CA TYR A 242 11.97 -12.00 -11.71
C TYR A 242 12.85 -11.60 -12.90
N ALA A 243 14.11 -12.05 -12.92
CA ALA A 243 15.06 -11.64 -13.95
C ALA A 243 14.68 -12.14 -15.36
N ASN A 244 14.21 -13.40 -15.47
CA ASN A 244 14.14 -14.10 -16.76
C ASN A 244 12.76 -14.70 -17.03
N LEU A 245 11.67 -14.05 -16.59
CA LEU A 245 10.31 -14.51 -16.90
C LEU A 245 9.66 -13.65 -17.97
N ASP A 246 9.23 -14.30 -19.05
CA ASP A 246 8.49 -13.69 -20.14
C ASP A 246 7.04 -14.20 -20.13
N PHE A 247 6.16 -13.40 -19.53
CA PHE A 247 4.75 -13.70 -19.34
C PHE A 247 3.96 -13.57 -20.64
N VAL A 248 3.19 -14.60 -20.98
CA VAL A 248 2.27 -14.63 -22.10
C VAL A 248 0.93 -14.08 -21.66
N PHE A 249 0.54 -12.96 -22.24
CA PHE A 249 -0.77 -12.35 -22.07
C PHE A 249 -1.65 -12.64 -23.28
N GLU A 250 -2.82 -13.22 -23.03
CA GLU A 250 -3.81 -13.53 -24.07
C GLU A 250 -4.69 -12.28 -24.30
N PRO A 251 -4.75 -11.70 -25.52
CA PRO A 251 -5.49 -10.46 -25.77
C PRO A 251 -6.97 -10.53 -25.40
N GLU A 252 -7.65 -11.65 -25.66
CA GLU A 252 -9.06 -11.84 -25.30
C GLU A 252 -9.26 -11.82 -23.78
N VAL A 253 -8.34 -12.43 -23.03
CA VAL A 253 -8.38 -12.42 -21.56
C VAL A 253 -8.16 -11.01 -21.04
N LEU A 254 -7.14 -10.32 -21.54
CA LEU A 254 -6.87 -8.93 -21.16
C LEU A 254 -8.05 -8.01 -21.45
N TRP A 255 -8.62 -8.09 -22.66
CA TRP A 255 -9.76 -7.28 -23.06
C TRP A 255 -10.93 -7.44 -22.09
N LYS A 256 -11.32 -8.69 -21.80
CA LYS A 256 -12.42 -8.98 -20.87
C LYS A 256 -12.13 -8.48 -19.46
N LEU A 257 -10.89 -8.63 -18.97
CA LEU A 257 -10.49 -8.14 -17.66
C LEU A 257 -10.52 -6.61 -17.58
N CYS A 258 -10.09 -5.91 -18.64
CA CYS A 258 -10.20 -4.45 -18.71
C CYS A 258 -11.67 -4.02 -18.64
N GLN A 259 -12.55 -4.62 -19.43
CA GLN A 259 -13.99 -4.32 -19.38
C GLN A 259 -14.59 -4.55 -17.99
N ASP A 260 -14.26 -5.68 -17.34
CA ASP A 260 -14.74 -6.01 -16.00
C ASP A 260 -14.25 -4.99 -14.95
N LEU A 261 -13.00 -4.52 -15.07
CA LEU A 261 -12.41 -3.54 -14.14
C LEU A 261 -12.93 -2.12 -14.40
N GLU A 262 -13.11 -1.73 -15.66
CA GLU A 262 -13.72 -0.45 -16.05
C GLU A 262 -15.14 -0.35 -15.51
N SER A 263 -15.96 -1.39 -15.68
CA SER A 263 -17.33 -1.41 -15.16
C SER A 263 -17.38 -1.28 -13.63
N GLN A 264 -16.49 -1.99 -12.90
CA GLN A 264 -16.38 -1.85 -11.45
C GLN A 264 -15.92 -0.46 -11.02
N TRP A 265 -14.97 0.12 -11.76
CA TRP A 265 -14.49 1.48 -11.51
C TRP A 265 -15.59 2.53 -11.75
N GLU A 266 -16.39 2.39 -12.82
CA GLU A 266 -17.53 3.25 -13.10
C GLU A 266 -18.57 3.18 -11.97
N GLU A 267 -18.93 1.98 -11.51
CA GLU A 267 -19.87 1.80 -10.41
C GLU A 267 -19.37 2.43 -9.10
N ALA A 268 -18.08 2.22 -8.78
CA ALA A 268 -17.43 2.83 -7.62
C ALA A 268 -17.40 4.36 -7.74
N THR A 269 -17.15 4.89 -8.95
CA THR A 269 -17.13 6.33 -9.24
C THR A 269 -18.51 6.95 -9.07
N LEU A 270 -19.57 6.32 -9.60
CA LEU A 270 -20.95 6.77 -9.39
C LEU A 270 -21.34 6.73 -7.91
N THR A 271 -20.88 5.71 -7.18
CA THR A 271 -21.10 5.63 -5.73
C THR A 271 -20.39 6.74 -4.98
N ALA A 272 -19.12 7.02 -5.30
CA ALA A 272 -18.38 8.15 -4.73
C ALA A 272 -19.05 9.50 -5.05
N ALA A 273 -19.52 9.69 -6.29
CA ALA A 273 -20.22 10.91 -6.72
C ALA A 273 -21.53 11.11 -5.95
N ARG A 274 -22.36 10.07 -5.79
CA ARG A 274 -23.60 10.12 -4.99
C ARG A 274 -23.33 10.51 -3.54
N LEU A 275 -22.29 9.91 -2.93
CA LEU A 275 -21.89 10.24 -1.55
C LEU A 275 -21.37 11.67 -1.44
N ARG A 276 -20.59 12.14 -2.41
CA ARG A 276 -20.11 13.53 -2.45
C ARG A 276 -21.28 14.51 -2.59
N ASN A 277 -22.25 14.23 -3.46
CA ASN A 277 -23.45 15.04 -3.59
C ASN A 277 -24.23 15.12 -2.27
N ALA A 278 -24.44 13.99 -1.60
CA ALA A 278 -25.10 13.95 -0.29
C ALA A 278 -24.34 14.75 0.78
N LEU A 279 -23.01 14.65 0.82
CA LEU A 279 -22.17 15.43 1.74
C LEU A 279 -22.29 16.93 1.48
N ASN A 280 -22.27 17.36 0.21
CA ASN A 280 -22.44 18.77 -0.14
C ASN A 280 -23.79 19.30 0.32
N ALA A 281 -24.88 18.55 0.09
CA ALA A 281 -26.20 18.92 0.58
C ALA A 281 -26.26 19.04 2.12
N LEU A 282 -25.55 18.16 2.85
CA LEU A 282 -25.45 18.24 4.30
C LEU A 282 -24.62 19.44 4.78
N TYR A 283 -23.58 19.85 4.04
CA TYR A 283 -22.80 21.04 4.36
C TYR A 283 -23.59 22.35 4.16
N ASP A 284 -24.61 22.33 3.32
CA ASP A 284 -25.56 23.44 3.13
C ASP A 284 -26.77 23.39 4.06
N ALA A 285 -26.91 22.33 4.86
CA ALA A 285 -28.05 22.16 5.74
C ALA A 285 -28.14 23.32 6.77
N PRO A 286 -29.34 23.93 6.95
CA PRO A 286 -29.51 25.03 7.88
C PRO A 286 -29.67 24.53 9.32
N VAL A 287 -28.78 24.97 10.21
CA VAL A 287 -28.78 24.63 11.63
C VAL A 287 -29.18 25.86 12.45
N ARG A 288 -30.06 25.70 13.45
CA ARG A 288 -30.43 26.80 14.34
C ARG A 288 -29.22 27.18 15.21
N HIS A 289 -28.94 28.48 15.35
CA HIS A 289 -27.81 28.96 16.14
C HIS A 289 -27.81 28.43 17.58
N GLN A 290 -28.99 28.35 18.22
CA GLN A 290 -29.13 27.82 19.58
C GLN A 290 -28.72 26.34 19.70
N ASP A 291 -29.11 25.50 18.75
CA ASP A 291 -28.73 24.07 18.74
C ASP A 291 -27.22 23.91 18.53
N PHE A 292 -26.64 24.74 17.66
CA PHE A 292 -25.20 24.74 17.40
C PHE A 292 -24.40 25.14 18.64
N GLU A 293 -24.79 26.21 19.34
CA GLU A 293 -24.11 26.64 20.57
C GLU A 293 -24.24 25.61 21.69
N ALA A 294 -25.41 24.99 21.85
CA ALA A 294 -25.59 23.89 22.81
C ALA A 294 -24.64 22.71 22.50
N TYR A 295 -24.48 22.36 21.22
CA TYR A 295 -23.55 21.32 20.80
C TYR A 295 -22.08 21.71 21.00
N ARG A 296 -21.73 22.96 20.71
CA ARG A 296 -20.38 23.51 20.96
C ARG A 296 -20.02 23.45 22.44
N GLU A 297 -20.95 23.81 23.32
CA GLU A 297 -20.76 23.72 24.76
C GLU A 297 -20.62 22.25 25.22
N TYR A 298 -21.42 21.35 24.66
CA TYR A 298 -21.27 19.91 24.89
C TYR A 298 -19.86 19.41 24.52
N LEU A 299 -19.35 19.76 23.33
CA LEU A 299 -18.00 19.41 22.90
C LEU A 299 -16.93 19.96 23.85
N ARG A 300 -17.12 21.19 24.36
CA ARG A 300 -16.22 21.78 25.36
C ARG A 300 -16.23 20.98 26.68
N LYS A 301 -17.41 20.57 27.15
CA LYS A 301 -17.59 19.78 28.38
C LYS A 301 -17.03 18.36 28.26
N HIS A 302 -17.05 17.78 27.06
CA HIS A 302 -16.65 16.39 26.81
C HIS A 302 -15.30 16.23 26.09
N LYS A 303 -14.53 17.31 25.94
CA LYS A 303 -13.19 17.27 25.35
C LYS A 303 -12.30 16.27 26.12
N GLY A 304 -11.89 15.18 25.46
CA GLY A 304 -11.02 14.13 26.03
C GLY A 304 -11.70 12.81 26.44
N ARG A 305 -13.03 12.72 26.43
CA ARG A 305 -13.76 11.45 26.60
C ARG A 305 -14.24 10.99 25.22
N GLY A 306 -13.53 10.06 24.58
CA GLY A 306 -13.74 9.62 23.19
C GLY A 306 -15.05 8.88 22.89
N GLY A 307 -16.20 9.33 23.40
CA GLY A 307 -17.54 8.80 23.10
C GLY A 307 -18.37 9.80 22.30
N HIS A 308 -18.99 9.34 21.23
CA HIS A 308 -20.08 10.07 20.56
C HIS A 308 -21.28 10.17 21.53
N PRO A 309 -22.05 11.27 21.53
CA PRO A 309 -23.30 11.32 22.27
C PRO A 309 -24.28 10.30 21.69
N GLN A 310 -24.81 9.40 22.54
CA GLN A 310 -26.13 8.82 22.29
C GLN A 310 -27.15 9.94 22.50
N MET A 311 -27.50 10.66 21.43
CA MET A 311 -28.66 11.54 21.45
C MET A 311 -29.92 10.67 21.52
N GLY A 312 -30.38 10.42 22.74
CA GLY A 312 -31.62 9.68 22.96
C GLY A 312 -31.94 9.54 24.43
N LYS A 313 -32.62 10.55 25.01
CA LYS A 313 -33.85 10.40 25.81
C LYS A 313 -34.30 11.64 26.59
N GLU A 314 -33.46 12.66 26.80
CA GLU A 314 -33.80 13.73 27.76
C GLU A 314 -34.43 15.02 27.18
N MET A 315 -34.48 15.21 25.85
CA MET A 315 -35.07 16.43 25.25
C MET A 315 -36.53 16.28 24.77
N MET A 316 -37.20 15.16 25.05
CA MET A 316 -38.58 14.90 24.59
C MET A 316 -39.67 15.08 25.67
N THR A 317 -39.34 15.65 26.84
CA THR A 317 -40.29 15.84 27.95
C THR A 317 -40.60 17.31 28.22
N THR A 318 -41.09 18.04 27.22
CA THR A 318 -41.96 19.19 27.46
C THR A 318 -43.08 19.18 26.42
N ARG A 319 -44.10 18.34 26.66
CA ARG A 319 -45.39 18.46 25.97
C ARG A 319 -46.04 19.78 26.40
N PRO A 320 -46.52 20.64 25.49
CA PRO A 320 -47.42 21.71 25.87
C PRO A 320 -48.79 21.12 26.28
N PRO A 321 -49.55 21.78 27.19
CA PRO A 321 -50.82 21.25 27.69
C PRO A 321 -51.89 21.20 26.57
N PRO A 322 -52.83 20.24 26.63
CA PRO A 322 -53.85 20.11 25.60
C PRO A 322 -54.87 21.26 25.72
N ARG A 323 -55.17 21.90 24.58
CA ARG A 323 -56.33 22.79 24.46
C ARG A 323 -57.59 21.94 24.30
N THR A 324 -58.58 22.21 25.14
CA THR A 324 -59.91 21.61 25.16
C THR A 324 -60.87 22.29 24.17
N GLY A 325 -61.71 21.47 23.52
CA GLY A 325 -62.99 21.81 22.89
C GLY A 325 -62.93 22.10 21.39
N ASP A 326 -63.93 21.77 20.56
CA ASP A 326 -65.09 20.87 20.67
C ASP A 326 -65.75 20.84 19.26
N GLY A 327 -66.26 19.68 18.78
CA GLY A 327 -67.18 19.47 17.63
C GLY A 327 -66.76 19.97 16.22
N SER A 328 -67.22 19.48 15.06
CA SER A 328 -68.18 18.45 14.62
C SER A 328 -68.22 18.44 13.07
N GLY A 329 -68.51 17.30 12.42
CA GLY A 329 -69.05 17.19 11.02
C GLY A 329 -68.00 17.04 9.89
N VAL A 330 -67.78 15.90 9.21
CA VAL A 330 -68.61 15.10 8.24
C VAL A 330 -68.39 15.49 6.75
N GLU A 331 -67.93 14.50 5.95
CA GLU A 331 -68.06 14.26 4.48
C GLU A 331 -67.47 15.28 3.47
N THR A 332 -67.09 15.00 2.21
CA THR A 332 -67.02 13.85 1.28
C THR A 332 -66.01 14.20 0.16
N GLY A 333 -65.70 13.26 -0.75
CA GLY A 333 -64.57 13.33 -1.70
C GLY A 333 -64.77 14.11 -3.02
N LYS A 334 -63.75 13.93 -3.89
CA LYS A 334 -63.62 14.20 -5.35
C LYS A 334 -62.63 15.31 -5.77
N GLY A 335 -61.68 14.89 -6.63
CA GLY A 335 -61.63 15.39 -8.02
C GLY A 335 -60.52 16.38 -8.37
N CYS A 336 -59.64 15.98 -9.30
CA CYS A 336 -58.68 16.80 -10.04
C CYS A 336 -59.27 18.09 -10.65
N SER A 337 -58.47 19.17 -10.71
CA SER A 337 -57.88 19.69 -11.96
C SER A 337 -57.30 21.11 -11.76
N ALA A 338 -56.36 21.44 -12.64
CA ALA A 338 -55.57 22.67 -12.71
C ALA A 338 -56.40 23.97 -12.82
N GLU A 339 -55.86 25.07 -12.30
CA GLU A 339 -55.38 26.22 -13.09
C GLU A 339 -54.91 27.37 -12.19
N ALA A 340 -54.07 28.22 -12.79
CA ALA A 340 -53.40 29.36 -12.19
C ALA A 340 -54.39 30.44 -11.70
N GLY A 341 -54.13 30.97 -10.51
CA GLY A 341 -54.81 32.14 -9.97
C GLY A 341 -54.01 32.71 -8.81
N ALA A 342 -53.70 34.00 -8.88
CA ALA A 342 -53.01 34.76 -7.85
C ALA A 342 -53.65 34.55 -6.47
N VAL A 343 -52.82 34.38 -5.43
CA VAL A 343 -53.29 34.36 -4.04
C VAL A 343 -52.52 35.38 -3.24
N ASP A 344 -53.32 36.26 -2.65
CA ASP A 344 -52.99 37.40 -1.82
C ASP A 344 -51.94 37.14 -0.74
N CYS A 345 -51.10 38.15 -0.54
CA CYS A 345 -50.25 38.30 0.64
C CYS A 345 -51.10 38.34 1.91
N VAL A 346 -51.20 37.20 2.61
CA VAL A 346 -51.68 37.17 4.00
C VAL A 346 -50.63 37.89 4.88
N PRO A 347 -51.00 38.93 5.65
CA PRO A 347 -50.05 39.56 6.56
C PRO A 347 -49.72 38.59 7.70
N THR A 348 -48.42 38.30 7.83
CA THR A 348 -47.86 37.51 8.92
C THR A 348 -48.01 38.27 10.26
N PRO A 349 -48.41 37.62 11.36
CA PRO A 349 -48.51 38.28 12.66
C PRO A 349 -47.13 38.72 13.19
N PRO A 350 -47.05 39.80 13.98
CA PRO A 350 -45.78 40.35 14.44
C PRO A 350 -45.23 39.49 15.58
N GLY A 351 -44.22 38.69 15.25
CA GLY A 351 -43.50 37.83 16.19
C GLY A 351 -42.20 37.34 15.56
N LYS A 352 -41.40 38.26 15.01
CA LYS A 352 -40.05 37.95 14.51
C LYS A 352 -39.10 37.75 15.70
N GLU A 353 -39.08 36.54 16.26
CA GLU A 353 -37.78 35.98 16.66
C GLU A 353 -37.22 35.30 15.40
N SER A 354 -36.44 36.05 14.63
CA SER A 354 -35.58 35.48 13.61
C SER A 354 -34.56 34.60 14.32
N SER A 355 -34.91 33.33 14.55
CA SER A 355 -33.95 32.30 14.95
C SER A 355 -32.92 32.21 13.83
N GLU A 356 -31.80 32.93 14.00
CA GLU A 356 -30.69 32.96 13.05
C GLU A 356 -30.26 31.52 12.74
N ARG A 357 -30.29 31.16 11.46
CA ARG A 357 -29.89 29.84 10.97
C ARG A 357 -28.53 29.98 10.32
N LEU A 358 -27.61 29.11 10.71
CA LEU A 358 -26.26 29.01 10.17
C LEU A 358 -26.23 27.88 9.15
N ARG A 359 -25.43 28.01 8.09
CA ARG A 359 -25.08 26.86 7.25
C ARG A 359 -24.17 25.93 8.04
N TRP A 360 -24.35 24.62 7.89
CA TRP A 360 -23.57 23.65 8.65
C TRP A 360 -22.06 23.73 8.36
N SER A 361 -21.67 24.03 7.12
CA SER A 361 -20.27 24.28 6.75
C SER A 361 -19.62 25.43 7.54
N ASP A 362 -20.34 26.53 7.70
CA ASP A 362 -19.87 27.71 8.44
C ASP A 362 -19.77 27.40 9.95
N ALA A 363 -20.76 26.67 10.48
CA ALA A 363 -20.74 26.17 11.85
C ALA A 363 -19.54 25.24 12.11
N LEU A 364 -19.26 24.28 11.22
CA LEU A 364 -18.09 23.40 11.30
C LEU A 364 -16.77 24.16 11.25
N ALA A 365 -16.65 25.13 10.34
CA ALA A 365 -15.46 25.97 10.22
C ALA A 365 -15.18 26.73 11.52
N SER A 366 -16.22 27.26 12.18
CA SER A 366 -16.08 27.99 13.47
C SER A 366 -15.60 27.10 14.63
N LEU A 367 -15.80 25.78 14.55
CA LEU A 367 -15.28 24.83 15.53
C LEU A 367 -13.82 24.44 15.27
N GLY A 368 -13.23 24.88 14.16
CA GLY A 368 -11.96 24.33 13.67
C GLY A 368 -12.07 22.84 13.31
N LEU A 369 -13.29 22.31 13.23
CA LEU A 369 -13.58 20.94 12.87
C LEU A 369 -13.91 20.93 11.37
N ARG A 370 -12.89 20.86 10.51
CA ARG A 370 -13.12 20.13 9.26
C ARG A 370 -13.49 18.72 9.68
N VAL A 371 -14.63 18.19 9.24
CA VAL A 371 -15.10 16.82 9.60
C VAL A 371 -13.91 15.89 9.50
N ASP A 372 -13.26 15.58 10.62
CA ASP A 372 -11.98 14.88 10.60
C ASP A 372 -12.30 13.42 10.29
N PRO A 373 -12.03 12.97 9.05
CA PRO A 373 -12.35 11.61 8.67
C PRO A 373 -11.34 10.62 9.27
N ASN A 374 -10.36 11.09 10.05
CA ASN A 374 -9.47 10.27 10.86
C ASN A 374 -10.13 9.92 12.19
N LYS A 375 -11.23 9.16 12.14
CA LYS A 375 -11.87 8.52 13.31
C LYS A 375 -10.87 7.71 14.18
N PHE A 376 -9.71 7.37 13.62
CA PHE A 376 -8.64 6.63 14.30
C PHE A 376 -7.75 7.47 15.22
N LEU A 377 -7.82 8.81 15.19
CA LEU A 377 -6.88 9.69 15.91
C LEU A 377 -7.53 10.68 16.88
N ASN A 378 -8.84 10.57 17.14
CA ASN A 378 -9.53 11.36 18.19
C ASN A 378 -9.12 10.99 19.64
N ARG A 379 -8.02 10.26 19.81
CA ARG A 379 -7.39 10.06 21.12
C ARG A 379 -6.27 11.09 21.27
N PRO A 380 -6.06 11.67 22.46
CA PRO A 380 -4.89 12.50 22.71
C PRO A 380 -3.64 11.73 22.25
N HIS A 381 -2.89 12.31 21.32
CA HIS A 381 -1.70 11.68 20.81
C HIS A 381 -0.64 11.66 21.92
N VAL A 382 -0.07 10.48 22.15
CA VAL A 382 1.10 10.29 23.00
C VAL A 382 2.24 9.87 22.09
N ALA A 383 3.37 10.58 22.16
CA ALA A 383 4.56 10.28 21.36
C ALA A 383 4.93 8.80 21.49
N LEU A 384 5.35 8.17 20.39
CA LEU A 384 5.59 6.74 20.28
C LEU A 384 6.56 6.27 21.35
N MET A 385 7.65 7.00 21.56
CA MET A 385 8.68 6.64 22.53
C MET A 385 8.27 6.83 24.00
N ALA A 386 7.16 7.53 24.26
CA ALA A 386 6.57 7.63 25.59
C ALA A 386 5.55 6.51 25.89
N ARG A 387 5.26 5.65 24.91
CA ARG A 387 4.29 4.55 25.07
C ARG A 387 4.95 3.32 25.71
N PRO A 388 4.15 2.45 26.35
CA PRO A 388 4.66 1.17 26.82
C PRO A 388 5.31 0.37 25.69
N GLY A 389 6.47 -0.22 25.98
CA GLY A 389 7.14 -1.13 25.05
C GLY A 389 6.33 -2.42 24.85
N ALA A 390 6.32 -2.92 23.63
CA ALA A 390 5.86 -4.28 23.35
C ALA A 390 6.89 -5.31 23.84
N LYS A 391 6.44 -6.56 24.04
CA LYS A 391 7.33 -7.68 24.39
C LYS A 391 8.46 -7.82 23.38
N THR A 392 9.69 -8.00 23.86
CA THR A 392 10.88 -8.17 23.01
C THR A 392 10.82 -9.49 22.24
N VAL A 393 11.74 -9.67 21.26
CA VAL A 393 11.83 -10.93 20.51
C VAL A 393 12.20 -12.07 21.45
N GLU A 394 13.15 -11.83 22.36
CA GLU A 394 13.65 -12.78 23.35
C GLU A 394 12.54 -13.19 24.32
N GLU A 395 11.77 -12.22 24.83
CA GLU A 395 10.61 -12.47 25.68
C GLU A 395 9.53 -13.31 24.95
N LYS A 396 9.33 -13.08 23.65
CA LYS A 396 8.40 -13.88 22.84
C LYS A 396 8.93 -15.29 22.58
N VAL A 397 10.21 -15.45 22.28
CA VAL A 397 10.87 -16.75 22.11
C VAL A 397 10.80 -17.57 23.39
N ALA A 398 11.08 -16.94 24.54
CA ALA A 398 10.99 -17.58 25.86
C ALA A 398 9.57 -18.05 26.20
N SER A 399 8.55 -17.39 25.63
CA SER A 399 7.14 -17.79 25.79
C SER A 399 6.65 -18.88 24.84
N LEU A 400 7.47 -19.35 23.89
CA LEU A 400 7.07 -20.41 22.95
C LEU A 400 6.95 -21.77 23.66
N ALA A 401 5.89 -22.50 23.35
CA ALA A 401 5.63 -23.84 23.90
C ALA A 401 5.20 -24.83 22.79
N GLY A 402 5.40 -26.13 23.05
CA GLY A 402 5.01 -27.22 22.16
C GLY A 402 5.55 -27.08 20.73
N ARG A 403 4.70 -27.34 19.73
CA ARG A 403 5.06 -27.31 18.30
C ARG A 403 5.68 -25.98 17.83
N GLN A 404 5.39 -24.87 18.49
CA GLN A 404 5.99 -23.57 18.12
C GLN A 404 7.46 -23.50 18.51
N ARG A 405 7.82 -24.07 19.68
CA ARG A 405 9.20 -24.16 20.15
C ARG A 405 10.02 -25.13 19.29
N GLU A 406 9.44 -26.27 18.94
CA GLU A 406 10.06 -27.25 18.03
C GLU A 406 10.36 -26.63 16.65
N ARG A 407 9.41 -25.89 16.08
CA ARG A 407 9.62 -25.18 14.81
C ARG A 407 10.74 -24.15 14.91
N PHE A 408 10.75 -23.35 15.98
CA PHE A 408 11.80 -22.37 16.21
C PHE A 408 13.18 -23.03 16.28
N GLN A 409 13.31 -24.12 17.04
CA GLN A 409 14.56 -24.90 17.14
C GLN A 409 14.99 -25.44 15.78
N SER A 410 14.08 -26.09 15.03
CA SER A 410 14.39 -26.58 13.69
C SER A 410 14.86 -25.48 12.72
N HIS A 411 14.28 -24.29 12.79
CA HIS A 411 14.73 -23.14 12.01
C HIS A 411 16.08 -22.59 12.47
N ALA A 412 16.34 -22.59 13.78
CA ALA A 412 17.62 -22.17 14.34
C ALA A 412 18.75 -23.13 13.97
N ASP A 413 18.51 -24.44 14.04
CA ASP A 413 19.49 -25.49 13.73
C ASP A 413 19.87 -25.47 12.25
N LYS A 414 18.89 -25.42 11.34
CA LYS A 414 19.13 -25.24 9.90
C LYS A 414 19.95 -23.99 9.57
N ARG A 415 19.82 -22.94 10.38
CA ARG A 415 20.59 -21.70 10.22
C ARG A 415 22.00 -21.82 10.78
N ALA A 416 22.21 -22.58 11.86
CA ALA A 416 23.56 -22.88 12.34
C ALA A 416 24.33 -23.69 11.30
N GLU A 417 23.65 -24.60 10.59
CA GLU A 417 24.18 -25.34 9.44
C GLU A 417 24.43 -24.45 8.21
N SER A 418 23.56 -23.47 7.93
CA SER A 418 23.68 -22.56 6.77
C SER A 418 24.58 -21.33 7.00
N LYS A 419 24.96 -21.00 8.23
CA LYS A 419 25.82 -19.84 8.54
C LYS A 419 27.20 -19.90 7.88
N GLY A 420 27.65 -21.07 7.41
CA GLY A 420 28.84 -21.17 6.56
C GLY A 420 28.63 -20.73 5.10
N CYS A 421 27.37 -20.54 4.66
CA CYS A 421 26.97 -20.30 3.26
C CYS A 421 26.14 -19.01 3.08
N ASP A 422 25.33 -18.61 4.07
CA ASP A 422 24.49 -17.42 3.98
C ASP A 422 25.29 -16.11 4.00
N ASP A 423 26.37 -16.04 4.79
CA ASP A 423 27.27 -14.87 4.80
C ASP A 423 28.04 -14.76 3.48
N GLU A 424 28.40 -15.88 2.84
CA GLU A 424 28.99 -15.90 1.48
C GLU A 424 27.98 -15.52 0.39
N PHE A 425 26.70 -15.92 0.50
CA PHE A 425 25.67 -15.57 -0.48
C PHE A 425 25.35 -14.06 -0.50
N PHE A 426 25.29 -13.41 0.67
CA PHE A 426 25.11 -11.96 0.73
C PHE A 426 26.41 -11.18 0.44
N LEU A 427 27.60 -11.75 0.71
CA LEU A 427 28.88 -11.17 0.27
C LEU A 427 29.10 -11.31 -1.25
N SER A 428 28.73 -12.43 -1.86
CA SER A 428 28.93 -12.68 -3.30
C SER A 428 28.08 -11.72 -4.14
N MET A 429 26.84 -11.45 -3.73
CA MET A 429 26.01 -10.41 -4.37
C MET A 429 26.52 -8.98 -4.13
N ARG A 430 27.33 -8.74 -3.09
CA ARG A 430 27.96 -7.44 -2.83
C ARG A 430 29.15 -7.18 -3.77
N LEU A 431 29.79 -8.23 -4.26
CA LEU A 431 30.92 -8.15 -5.19
C LEU A 431 30.47 -8.02 -6.66
N GLU A 432 29.28 -8.51 -7.00
CA GLU A 432 28.73 -8.38 -8.37
C GLU A 432 28.16 -6.98 -8.69
N GLY A 433 27.96 -6.12 -7.68
CA GLY A 433 27.50 -4.74 -7.83
C GLY A 433 28.61 -3.67 -7.89
N GLY A 434 29.88 -4.07 -7.80
CA GLY A 434 31.02 -3.15 -7.82
C GLY A 434 31.57 -2.95 -9.23
N GLY A 435 31.25 -1.81 -9.86
CA GLY A 435 31.87 -1.40 -11.12
C GLY A 435 33.40 -1.40 -11.03
N LYS A 436 34.03 -1.94 -12.07
CA LYS A 436 35.49 -2.00 -12.26
C LYS A 436 36.14 -0.62 -12.08
N GLU A 437 36.87 -0.42 -10.99
CA GLU A 437 37.94 0.57 -10.93
C GLU A 437 39.28 -0.11 -11.16
N VAL A 438 39.92 0.27 -12.27
CA VAL A 438 41.26 -0.17 -12.66
C VAL A 438 42.26 0.51 -11.73
N THR A 439 42.81 -0.23 -10.77
CA THR A 439 43.96 0.23 -9.99
C THR A 439 45.25 -0.18 -10.69
N ARG A 440 45.97 0.83 -11.20
CA ARG A 440 47.34 0.70 -11.67
C ARG A 440 48.26 1.03 -10.49
N ALA A 441 49.05 0.04 -10.07
CA ALA A 441 50.04 0.17 -9.02
C ALA A 441 51.24 1.02 -9.47
N THR A 442 51.70 1.92 -8.60
CA THR A 442 53.11 2.33 -8.45
C THR A 442 53.33 2.87 -7.03
N GLU A 443 54.03 2.06 -6.24
CA GLU A 443 55.15 2.34 -5.34
C GLU A 443 55.22 3.56 -4.39
N ASN A 444 55.65 3.22 -3.17
CA ASN A 444 56.07 4.00 -2.01
C ASN A 444 57.01 5.20 -2.32
N THR A 445 56.87 6.29 -1.54
CA THR A 445 57.84 6.73 -0.49
C THR A 445 57.33 7.96 0.28
N ASP A 446 57.21 7.78 1.60
CA ASP A 446 57.70 8.59 2.73
C ASP A 446 57.56 10.13 2.84
N SER A 447 57.36 10.54 4.11
CA SER A 447 57.56 11.84 4.79
C SER A 447 56.50 12.96 4.74
N SER A 448 56.16 13.45 5.95
CA SER A 448 55.23 14.54 6.33
C SER A 448 55.87 15.95 6.20
N PRO A 449 55.30 17.04 6.76
CA PRO A 449 54.05 17.74 6.42
C PRO A 449 54.31 19.24 6.12
N HIS A 450 53.53 19.94 5.29
CA HIS A 450 53.44 21.40 5.38
C HIS A 450 52.09 21.98 4.91
N THR A 451 51.54 22.82 5.77
CA THR A 451 50.43 23.76 5.59
C THR A 451 50.79 24.80 4.51
N ILE A 452 49.82 25.22 3.69
CA ILE A 452 49.59 26.60 3.17
C ILE A 452 48.35 26.58 2.24
N THR A 453 47.40 27.47 2.49
CA THR A 453 46.35 27.97 1.56
C THR A 453 46.70 29.44 1.22
N PRO A 454 45.99 30.19 0.34
CA PRO A 454 45.04 29.89 -0.75
C PRO A 454 45.37 30.65 -2.09
N ALA A 455 44.53 30.45 -3.11
CA ALA A 455 44.02 31.46 -4.08
C ALA A 455 44.15 31.16 -5.59
N SER A 456 43.00 31.31 -6.26
CA SER A 456 42.74 31.72 -7.66
C SER A 456 43.38 30.94 -8.81
N ILE A 457 42.54 30.46 -9.75
CA ILE A 457 42.52 30.93 -11.15
C ILE A 457 41.20 30.52 -11.82
N SER A 458 40.71 31.47 -12.60
CA SER A 458 39.46 31.57 -13.33
C SER A 458 39.50 30.83 -14.68
N ALA A 459 38.32 30.37 -15.10
CA ALA A 459 37.75 30.30 -16.47
C ALA A 459 38.60 29.90 -17.68
N GLU A 460 38.14 28.87 -18.41
CA GLU A 460 38.02 28.69 -19.87
C GLU A 460 37.88 27.17 -20.14
N ALA A 461 37.13 26.61 -21.10
CA ALA A 461 36.46 27.14 -22.27
C ALA A 461 35.26 26.24 -22.66
N ARG A 462 34.32 26.89 -23.35
CA ARG A 462 33.16 26.35 -24.05
C ARG A 462 33.58 25.63 -25.36
N LYS A 463 32.70 24.72 -25.82
CA LYS A 463 32.40 24.36 -27.23
C LYS A 463 33.39 23.45 -27.99
N LYS A 464 32.93 22.24 -28.39
CA LYS A 464 32.38 21.95 -29.74
C LYS A 464 32.01 20.47 -29.98
N LYS A 465 30.90 20.32 -30.73
CA LYS A 465 30.52 19.31 -31.76
C LYS A 465 30.50 17.83 -31.34
N LYS A 466 29.37 17.12 -31.37
CA LYS A 466 28.48 16.81 -32.52
C LYS A 466 29.22 16.05 -33.63
N ALA A 467 29.20 14.72 -33.53
CA ALA A 467 29.09 13.76 -34.62
C ALA A 467 28.12 12.69 -34.13
#